data_AF-A0AAD9JRA0-F1
#
_entry.id   AF-A0AAD9JRA0-F1
#
_cell.length_a   1.000
_cell.length_b   1.000
_cell.length_c   1.000
_cell.angle_alpha   90.00
_cell.angle_beta   90.00
_cell.angle_gamma   90.00
#
_symmetry.space_group_name_H-M   'P 1'
#
loop_
_entity.id
_entity.type
_entity.pdbx_description
1 polymer ?
#
loop_
_entity_poly.entity_id
_entity_poly.type
_entity_poly.pdbx_seq_one_letter_code
_entity_poly.pdbx_strand_id
1 'polypeptide(L)'
;ENSTFDKDGRIKLTFDQFLYLIVKYYETSFNDRHWLSYYEHCHPCNIKYDYIIKLETIEHDLKMFFKNYLKSNERQDVIRRHNGRSNITDKLGEVTRLFSAIDPTIVKELLNIYEKDFMLFSYTWDSEGVGGCSLFDEKEVKCC
;
A
#
# COMPACT_ATOMS: atom_id res chain seq x y z
N GLU A 1 13.95 4.01 27.52
CA GLU A 1 12.71 4.02 26.73
C GLU A 1 11.75 5.02 27.36
N ASN A 2 11.41 6.10 26.66
CA ASN A 2 10.43 7.09 27.11
C ASN A 2 9.15 6.91 26.29
N SER A 3 8.29 5.99 26.70
CA SER A 3 6.99 5.79 26.04
C SER A 3 6.08 6.98 26.37
N THR A 4 5.71 7.75 25.34
CA THR A 4 4.68 8.79 25.48
C THR A 4 3.30 8.15 25.40
N PHE A 5 2.32 8.65 26.16
CA PHE A 5 0.94 8.17 26.12
C PHE A 5 0.01 9.21 25.48
N ASP A 6 -1.04 8.76 24.79
CA ASP A 6 -2.10 9.62 24.28
C ASP A 6 -3.09 10.02 25.39
N LYS A 7 -4.10 10.83 25.06
CA LYS A 7 -5.11 11.32 26.02
C LYS A 7 -5.99 10.21 26.60
N ASP A 8 -6.02 9.05 25.94
CA ASP A 8 -6.78 7.87 26.34
C ASP A 8 -5.89 6.85 27.09
N GLY A 9 -4.63 7.19 27.37
CA GLY A 9 -3.66 6.34 28.05
C GLY A 9 -3.06 5.24 27.18
N ARG A 10 -3.21 5.30 25.84
CA ARG A 10 -2.57 4.35 24.93
C ARG A 10 -1.14 4.74 24.64
N ILE A 11 -0.29 3.77 24.34
CA ILE A 11 1.08 4.02 23.92
C ILE A 11 1.04 4.80 22.60
N LYS A 12 1.64 6.00 22.62
CA LYS A 12 1.85 6.82 21.44
C LYS A 12 3.20 6.46 20.84
N LEU A 13 3.17 5.77 19.72
CA LEU A 13 4.34 5.42 18.92
C LEU A 13 4.64 6.53 17.91
N THR A 14 5.91 6.84 17.73
CA THR A 14 6.36 7.61 16.55
C THR A 14 6.36 6.71 15.31
N PHE A 15 6.45 7.31 14.12
CA PHE A 15 6.42 6.55 12.87
C PHE A 15 7.62 5.61 12.73
N ASP A 16 8.82 6.04 13.12
CA ASP A 16 10.02 5.22 13.16
C ASP A 16 9.91 4.03 14.12
N GLN A 17 9.37 4.25 15.32
CA GLN A 17 9.12 3.18 16.29
C GLN A 17 8.10 2.18 15.76
N PHE A 18 7.04 2.66 15.12
CA PHE A 18 6.04 1.82 14.49
C PHE A 18 6.66 0.92 13.40
N LEU A 19 7.44 1.49 12.48
CA LEU A 19 8.12 0.73 11.43
C LEU A 19 9.14 -0.28 12.00
N TYR A 20 9.89 0.12 13.03
CA TYR A 20 10.79 -0.79 13.74
C TYR A 20 10.04 -1.99 14.33
N LEU A 21 8.87 -1.78 14.92
CA LEU A 21 8.05 -2.86 15.47
C LEU A 21 7.54 -3.81 14.38
N ILE A 22 7.15 -3.28 13.21
CA ILE A 22 6.79 -4.13 12.06
C ILE A 22 7.95 -5.05 11.71
N VAL A 23 9.14 -4.49 11.43
CA VAL A 23 10.32 -5.27 11.04
C VAL A 23 10.69 -6.28 12.13
N LYS A 24 10.70 -5.86 13.40
CA LYS A 24 11.10 -6.70 14.53
C LYS A 24 10.19 -7.92 14.72
N TYR A 25 8.89 -7.75 14.52
CA TYR A 25 7.90 -8.78 14.84
C TYR A 25 7.33 -9.49 13.60
N TYR A 26 7.74 -9.12 12.38
CA TYR A 26 7.15 -9.62 11.15
C TYR A 26 7.13 -11.15 11.05
N GLU A 27 8.26 -11.81 11.34
CA GLU A 27 8.39 -13.27 11.28
C GLU A 27 7.96 -14.00 12.58
N THR A 28 7.41 -13.26 13.55
CA THR A 28 7.01 -13.82 14.84
C THR A 28 5.51 -14.11 14.87
N SER A 29 5.07 -14.93 15.82
CA SER A 29 3.65 -15.15 16.09
C SER A 29 2.90 -13.90 16.61
N PHE A 30 3.60 -12.80 16.82
CA PHE A 30 3.04 -11.52 17.26
C PHE A 30 2.83 -10.53 16.11
N ASN A 31 3.02 -10.95 14.86
CA ASN A 31 2.68 -10.12 13.72
C ASN A 31 1.16 -9.85 13.70
N ASP A 32 0.79 -8.59 13.46
CA ASP A 32 -0.61 -8.24 13.32
C ASP A 32 -1.03 -8.44 11.86
N ARG A 33 -2.18 -9.07 11.64
CA ARG A 33 -2.75 -9.29 10.30
C ARG A 33 -2.92 -8.00 9.48
N HIS A 34 -3.00 -6.84 10.11
CA HIS A 34 -3.10 -5.55 9.42
C HIS A 34 -1.80 -5.14 8.74
N TRP A 35 -0.66 -5.67 9.19
CA TRP A 35 0.68 -5.36 8.66
C TRP A 35 1.30 -6.53 7.91
N LEU A 36 0.61 -7.67 7.83
CA LEU A 36 1.02 -8.78 7.00
C LEU A 36 0.95 -8.39 5.52
N SER A 37 1.93 -8.84 4.73
CA SER A 37 1.92 -8.64 3.28
C SER A 37 0.63 -9.19 2.64
N TYR A 38 0.19 -8.58 1.55
CA TYR A 38 -0.93 -9.07 0.75
C TYR A 38 -0.63 -10.45 0.18
N TYR A 39 0.61 -10.74 -0.21
CA TYR A 39 1.01 -12.06 -0.68
C TYR A 39 0.71 -13.14 0.36
N GLU A 40 1.05 -12.90 1.62
CA GLU A 40 0.74 -13.85 2.71
C GLU A 40 -0.74 -13.84 3.08
N HIS A 41 -1.39 -12.66 3.12
CA HIS A 41 -2.78 -12.56 3.53
C HIS A 41 -3.77 -13.13 2.50
N CYS A 42 -3.48 -12.94 1.21
CA CYS A 42 -4.37 -13.27 0.11
C CYS A 42 -4.03 -14.59 -0.58
N HIS A 43 -2.87 -15.18 -0.32
CA HIS A 43 -2.45 -16.45 -0.91
C HIS A 43 -2.68 -16.54 -2.44
N PRO A 44 -2.09 -15.63 -3.24
CA PRO A 44 -2.37 -15.52 -4.68
C PRO A 44 -1.97 -16.77 -5.49
N CYS A 45 -1.13 -17.64 -4.94
CA CYS A 45 -0.80 -18.93 -5.55
C CYS A 45 -1.91 -19.98 -5.39
N ASN A 46 -2.73 -19.87 -4.35
CA ASN A 46 -3.76 -20.86 -4.00
C ASN A 46 -5.16 -20.42 -4.45
N ILE A 47 -5.38 -19.11 -4.57
CA ILE A 47 -6.65 -18.52 -4.98
C ILE A 47 -6.50 -18.00 -6.41
N LYS A 48 -7.39 -18.45 -7.30
CA LYS A 48 -7.44 -17.97 -8.68
C LYS A 48 -8.22 -16.65 -8.73
N TYR A 49 -7.49 -15.54 -8.70
CA TYR A 49 -8.08 -14.21 -8.87
C TYR A 49 -8.40 -13.93 -10.33
N ASP A 50 -9.61 -13.46 -10.60
CA ASP A 50 -9.99 -12.96 -11.92
C ASP A 50 -9.47 -11.53 -12.16
N TYR A 51 -9.32 -10.75 -11.08
CA TYR A 51 -8.89 -9.34 -11.12
C TYR A 51 -8.06 -8.98 -9.89
N ILE A 52 -7.06 -8.13 -10.10
CA ILE A 52 -6.29 -7.43 -9.07
C ILE A 52 -6.39 -5.95 -9.41
N ILE A 53 -6.78 -5.12 -8.44
CA ILE A 53 -7.04 -3.69 -8.62
C ILE A 53 -6.14 -2.87 -7.71
N LYS A 54 -5.82 -1.63 -8.11
CA LYS A 54 -4.98 -0.71 -7.33
C LYS A 54 -5.81 0.43 -6.76
N LEU A 55 -5.39 0.99 -5.62
CA LEU A 55 -6.10 2.13 -5.01
C LEU A 55 -5.91 3.41 -5.84
N GLU A 56 -4.74 3.55 -6.45
CA GLU A 56 -4.33 4.66 -7.29
C GLU A 56 -5.18 4.75 -8.57
N THR A 57 -5.59 3.61 -9.11
CA THR A 57 -6.42 3.49 -10.32
C THR A 57 -7.83 2.99 -10.02
N ILE A 58 -8.29 3.03 -8.75
CA ILE A 58 -9.51 2.35 -8.32
C ILE A 58 -10.76 2.79 -9.10
N GLU A 59 -10.85 4.06 -9.48
CA GLU A 59 -11.96 4.56 -10.31
C GLU A 59 -11.96 3.90 -11.69
N HIS A 60 -10.79 3.86 -12.35
CA HIS A 60 -10.64 3.23 -13.66
C HIS A 60 -10.92 1.72 -13.57
N ASP A 61 -10.31 1.05 -12.60
CA ASP A 61 -10.41 -0.39 -12.41
C ASP A 61 -11.85 -0.83 -12.13
N LEU A 62 -12.54 -0.12 -11.22
CA LEU A 62 -13.95 -0.40 -10.91
C LEU A 62 -14.85 -0.15 -12.12
N LYS A 63 -14.63 0.92 -12.89
CA LYS A 63 -15.40 1.19 -14.11
C LYS A 63 -15.25 0.07 -15.14
N MET A 64 -14.02 -0.41 -15.35
CA MET A 64 -13.75 -1.53 -16.25
C MET A 64 -14.37 -2.84 -15.73
N PHE A 65 -14.26 -3.11 -14.44
CA PHE A 65 -14.87 -4.28 -13.79
C PHE A 65 -16.40 -4.29 -13.96
N PHE A 66 -17.09 -3.19 -13.64
CA PHE A 66 -18.55 -3.10 -13.76
C PHE A 66 -19.03 -3.28 -15.20
N LYS A 67 -18.35 -2.63 -16.16
CA LYS A 67 -18.69 -2.71 -17.58
C LYS A 67 -18.50 -4.12 -18.13
N ASN A 68 -17.36 -4.74 -17.86
CA ASN A 68 -16.95 -5.97 -18.55
C ASN A 68 -17.53 -7.22 -17.89
N TYR A 69 -17.67 -7.22 -16.56
CA TYR A 69 -18.06 -8.42 -15.83
C TYR A 69 -19.54 -8.38 -15.41
N LEU A 70 -19.97 -7.27 -14.82
CA LEU A 70 -21.35 -7.13 -14.33
C LEU A 70 -22.33 -6.66 -15.41
N LYS A 71 -21.83 -6.30 -16.60
CA LYS A 71 -22.61 -5.76 -17.73
C LYS A 71 -23.59 -4.66 -17.28
N SER A 72 -23.19 -3.90 -16.27
CA SER A 72 -24.03 -2.90 -15.60
C SER A 72 -23.28 -1.58 -15.57
N ASN A 73 -24.00 -0.51 -15.92
CA ASN A 73 -23.53 0.86 -15.79
C ASN A 73 -23.99 1.49 -14.45
N GLU A 74 -24.74 0.77 -13.62
CA GLU A 74 -25.55 1.33 -12.52
C GLU A 74 -24.81 1.48 -11.18
N ARG A 75 -23.48 1.31 -11.14
CA ARG A 75 -22.69 1.37 -9.89
C ARG A 75 -21.72 2.55 -9.83
N GLN A 76 -22.02 3.65 -10.54
CA GLN A 76 -21.25 4.90 -10.44
C GLN A 76 -21.22 5.48 -9.02
N ASP A 77 -22.21 5.18 -8.20
CA ASP A 77 -22.26 5.63 -6.80
C ASP A 77 -21.14 5.03 -5.95
N VAL A 78 -20.70 3.80 -6.25
CA VAL A 78 -19.56 3.15 -5.56
C VAL A 78 -18.27 3.87 -5.92
N ILE A 79 -18.09 4.17 -7.20
CA ILE A 79 -16.93 4.93 -7.71
C ILE A 79 -16.87 6.32 -7.07
N ARG A 80 -17.99 7.05 -7.02
CA ARG A 80 -18.07 8.38 -6.39
C ARG A 80 -17.73 8.37 -4.89
N ARG A 81 -18.05 7.30 -4.16
CA ARG A 81 -17.72 7.20 -2.71
C ARG A 81 -16.23 7.03 -2.46
N HIS A 82 -15.48 6.45 -3.40
CA HIS A 82 -14.02 6.33 -3.31
C HIS A 82 -13.31 7.63 -3.73
N ASN A 83 -13.91 8.40 -4.65
CA ASN A 83 -13.39 9.72 -5.04
C ASN A 83 -13.50 10.79 -3.94
N GLY A 84 -14.26 10.54 -2.86
CA GLY A 84 -14.53 11.53 -1.81
C GLY A 84 -13.45 11.72 -0.75
N ARG A 85 -12.35 10.96 -0.76
CA ARG A 85 -11.36 11.01 0.32
C ARG A 85 -9.94 10.72 -0.16
N SER A 86 -9.32 11.70 -0.82
CA SER A 86 -7.90 12.09 -0.64
C SER A 86 -7.35 12.64 -1.95
N ASN A 87 -6.90 13.89 -1.94
CA ASN A 87 -5.87 14.32 -2.88
C ASN A 87 -4.62 13.47 -2.58
N ILE A 88 -4.41 12.39 -3.33
CA ILE A 88 -3.26 11.49 -3.18
C ILE A 88 -1.93 12.28 -3.28
N THR A 89 -1.90 13.33 -4.10
CA THR A 89 -0.78 14.26 -4.25
C THR A 89 -0.40 15.00 -2.97
N ASP A 90 -1.38 15.43 -2.16
CA ASP A 90 -1.10 16.15 -0.90
C ASP A 90 -0.50 15.22 0.16
N LYS A 91 -0.83 13.92 0.09
CA LYS A 91 -0.30 12.90 1.01
C LYS A 91 1.09 12.41 0.63
N LEU A 92 1.44 12.39 -0.65
CA LEU A 92 2.74 11.90 -1.10
C LEU A 92 3.88 12.71 -0.48
N GLY A 93 3.80 14.04 -0.50
CA GLY A 93 4.82 14.89 0.12
C GLY A 93 4.98 14.66 1.63
N GLU A 94 3.86 14.40 2.34
CA GLU A 94 3.89 14.07 3.76
C GLU A 94 4.54 12.71 4.01
N VAL A 95 4.19 11.69 3.23
CA VAL A 95 4.76 10.34 3.32
C VAL A 95 6.25 10.36 3.00
N THR A 96 6.67 11.02 1.92
CA THR A 96 8.09 11.17 1.57
C THR A 96 8.86 11.85 2.71
N ARG A 97 8.30 12.89 3.33
CA ARG A 97 8.93 13.54 4.48
C ARG A 97 9.04 12.60 5.67
N LEU A 98 8.01 11.82 5.97
CA LEU A 98 8.05 10.83 7.06
C LEU A 98 9.16 9.79 6.83
N PHE A 99 9.25 9.23 5.63
CA PHE A 99 10.29 8.26 5.29
C PHE A 99 11.70 8.85 5.22
N SER A 100 11.85 10.15 4.91
CA SER A 100 13.18 10.81 4.88
C SER A 100 13.91 10.82 6.23
N ALA A 101 13.17 10.68 7.34
CA ALA A 101 13.72 10.64 8.70
C ALA A 101 13.94 9.21 9.23
N ILE A 102 13.65 8.17 8.45
CA ILE A 102 13.75 6.77 8.88
C ILE A 102 15.13 6.21 8.59
N ASP A 103 15.61 5.34 9.47
CA ASP A 103 16.86 4.60 9.27
C ASP A 103 16.79 3.79 7.96
N PRO A 104 17.74 3.96 7.02
CA PRO A 104 17.76 3.23 5.76
C PRO A 104 17.75 1.71 5.91
N THR A 105 18.28 1.17 7.02
CA THR A 105 18.24 -0.27 7.30
C THR A 105 16.81 -0.73 7.57
N ILE A 106 15.99 0.05 8.28
CA ILE A 106 14.57 -0.27 8.49
C ILE A 106 13.82 -0.25 7.14
N VAL A 107 14.07 0.77 6.31
CA VAL A 107 13.44 0.87 4.99
C VAL A 107 13.80 -0.34 4.12
N LYS A 108 15.07 -0.75 4.13
CA LYS A 108 15.53 -1.93 3.39
C LYS A 108 14.83 -3.21 3.85
N GLU A 109 14.70 -3.43 5.16
CA GLU A 109 13.99 -4.60 5.68
C GLU A 109 12.50 -4.59 5.33
N LEU A 110 11.84 -3.43 5.37
CA LEU A 110 10.46 -3.29 4.91
C LEU A 110 10.32 -3.62 3.42
N LEU A 111 11.26 -3.19 2.58
CA LEU A 111 11.26 -3.53 1.16
C LEU A 111 11.40 -5.03 0.93
N ASN A 112 12.23 -5.72 1.73
CA ASN A 112 12.34 -7.18 1.67
C ASN A 112 11.03 -7.87 2.09
N ILE A 113 10.42 -7.40 3.18
CA ILE A 113 9.15 -7.92 3.71
C ILE A 113 8.04 -7.84 2.66
N TYR A 114 7.89 -6.69 1.99
CA TYR A 114 6.81 -6.42 1.04
C TYR A 114 7.22 -6.64 -0.43
N GLU A 115 8.39 -7.23 -0.72
CA GLU A 115 8.92 -7.44 -2.07
C GLU A 115 7.89 -8.08 -3.01
N LYS A 116 7.25 -9.16 -2.53
CA LYS A 116 6.25 -9.91 -3.30
C LYS A 116 4.99 -9.10 -3.55
N ASP A 117 4.61 -8.21 -2.65
CA ASP A 117 3.47 -7.32 -2.86
C ASP A 117 3.79 -6.33 -3.97
N PHE A 118 4.97 -5.73 -3.92
CA PHE A 118 5.40 -4.83 -4.98
C PHE A 118 5.40 -5.52 -6.35
N MET A 119 5.91 -6.75 -6.42
CA MET A 119 5.83 -7.56 -7.65
C MET A 119 4.38 -7.84 -8.08
N LEU A 120 3.52 -8.24 -7.14
CA LEU A 120 2.11 -8.52 -7.39
C LEU A 120 1.37 -7.33 -8.00
N PHE A 121 1.72 -6.12 -7.54
CA PHE A 121 1.14 -4.87 -8.03
C PHE A 121 2.00 -4.19 -9.10
N SER A 122 3.02 -4.86 -9.67
CA SER A 122 3.86 -4.29 -10.74
C SER A 122 4.53 -2.96 -10.38
N TYR A 123 4.93 -2.84 -9.12
CA TYR A 123 5.86 -1.80 -8.67
C TYR A 123 7.29 -2.29 -8.87
N THR A 124 8.18 -1.37 -9.25
CA THR A 124 9.61 -1.65 -9.48
C THR A 124 10.45 -0.74 -8.60
N TRP A 125 11.71 -1.09 -8.40
CA TRP A 125 12.70 -0.19 -7.79
C TRP A 125 14.03 -0.37 -8.51
N ASP A 126 14.81 0.69 -8.60
CA ASP A 126 16.19 0.61 -9.09
C ASP A 126 17.18 0.30 -7.96
N SER A 127 18.46 0.15 -8.32
CA SER A 127 19.55 -0.14 -7.39
C SER A 127 19.81 0.99 -6.39
N GLU A 128 19.24 2.18 -6.61
CA GLU A 128 19.32 3.34 -5.72
C GLU A 128 18.10 3.44 -4.78
N GLY A 129 17.16 2.50 -4.90
CA GLY A 129 15.94 2.46 -4.09
C GLY A 129 14.88 3.44 -4.58
N VAL A 130 15.00 3.96 -5.79
CA VAL A 130 13.96 4.82 -6.38
C VAL A 130 12.83 3.93 -6.90
N GLY A 131 11.63 4.15 -6.33
CA GLY A 131 10.42 3.46 -6.75
C GLY A 131 9.96 3.90 -8.13
N GLY A 132 9.62 2.92 -8.96
CA GLY A 132 8.93 3.09 -10.23
C GLY A 132 7.67 2.25 -10.27
N CYS A 133 6.85 2.45 -11.29
CA CYS A 133 5.74 1.58 -11.58
C CYS A 133 5.74 1.28 -13.08
N SER A 134 5.30 0.09 -13.46
CA SER A 134 4.85 -0.16 -14.82
C SER A 134 3.34 -0.05 -14.84
N LEU A 135 2.82 0.96 -15.54
CA LEU A 135 1.43 0.94 -15.98
C LEU A 135 1.44 0.46 -17.42
N PHE A 136 0.64 -0.57 -17.69
CA PHE A 136 0.29 -0.94 -19.04
C PHE A 136 -0.39 0.29 -19.70
N ASP A 137 0.30 0.84 -20.70
CA ASP A 137 -0.08 1.90 -21.65
C ASP A 137 0.39 3.34 -21.38
N GLU A 138 1.19 3.86 -22.32
CA GLU A 138 2.17 4.96 -22.21
C GLU A 138 1.61 6.39 -22.24
N LYS A 139 0.29 6.61 -22.16
CA LYS A 139 -0.26 7.94 -22.52
C LYS A 139 -0.94 8.76 -21.46
N GLU A 140 -1.37 8.22 -20.32
CA GLU A 140 -2.10 9.09 -19.39
C GLU A 140 -2.20 8.64 -17.94
N VAL A 141 -1.18 7.98 -17.39
CA VAL A 141 -1.13 7.79 -15.95
C VAL A 141 0.30 7.95 -15.46
N LYS A 142 0.59 9.11 -14.90
CA LYS A 142 1.76 9.26 -14.02
C LYS A 142 1.46 8.41 -12.80
N CYS A 143 2.26 7.38 -12.55
CA CYS A 143 2.34 6.93 -11.17
C CYS A 143 2.82 8.08 -10.30
N CYS A 144 2.32 8.04 -9.07
CA CYS A 144 2.68 8.98 -8.03
C CYS A 144 4.20 9.03 -7.84
#